data_AF-A0A7S2NGJ4-F1
#
_entry.id   AF-A0A7S2NGJ4-F1
#
_cell.length_a   1.000
_cell.length_b   1.000
_cell.length_c   1.000
_cell.angle_alpha   90.00
_cell.angle_beta   90.00
_cell.angle_gamma   90.00
#
_symmetry.space_group_name_H-M   'P 1'
#
loop_
_entity.id
_entity.type
_entity.pdbx_description
1 polymer ?
#
loop_
_entity_poly.entity_id
_entity_poly.type
_entity_poly.pdbx_seq_one_letter_code
_entity_poly.pdbx_strand_id
1 'polypeptide(L)'
;MRYAAAGHVDRAFRCVFSLGNEQSLLGLLARLESEVAWPKLPEAEARYLAGLLVRLLCKDPLGRPAAETSAWLETLVVRMPGGLALLEDEDHAALHGALFSLSGTPGAAGRSAACVYYALFQEPQDAANRWA
;
A
#
# COMPACT_ATOMS: atom_id res chain seq x y z
N MET A 1 -12.61 -17.40 -4.99
CA MET A 1 -12.14 -16.44 -6.03
C MET A 1 -11.49 -17.18 -7.20
N ARG A 2 -12.24 -17.44 -8.28
CA ARG A 2 -11.74 -18.15 -9.47
C ARG A 2 -10.78 -17.32 -10.33
N TYR A 3 -10.88 -15.98 -10.35
CA TYR A 3 -10.04 -15.12 -11.18
C TYR A 3 -8.59 -14.98 -10.68
N ALA A 4 -8.39 -14.84 -9.37
CA ALA A 4 -7.05 -14.80 -8.77
C ALA A 4 -6.30 -16.13 -8.97
N ALA A 5 -7.00 -17.27 -8.80
CA ALA A 5 -6.43 -18.60 -9.05
C ALA A 5 -6.11 -18.86 -10.54
N ALA A 6 -6.72 -18.11 -11.45
CA ALA A 6 -6.50 -18.19 -12.89
C ALA A 6 -5.50 -17.14 -13.41
N GLY A 7 -4.83 -16.39 -12.52
CA GLY A 7 -3.84 -15.37 -12.89
C GLY A 7 -4.42 -14.06 -13.47
N HIS A 8 -5.75 -13.91 -13.49
CA HIS A 8 -6.44 -12.70 -13.95
C HIS A 8 -6.58 -11.67 -12.82
N VAL A 9 -5.46 -11.03 -12.49
CA VAL A 9 -5.35 -10.06 -11.38
C VAL A 9 -6.29 -8.86 -11.55
N ASP A 10 -6.34 -8.27 -12.74
CA ASP A 10 -7.20 -7.15 -13.10
C ASP A 10 -8.68 -7.45 -12.84
N ARG A 11 -9.15 -8.63 -13.28
CA ARG A 11 -10.54 -9.07 -13.10
C ARG A 11 -10.85 -9.38 -11.64
N ALA A 12 -9.89 -9.88 -10.89
CA ALA A 12 -10.05 -10.15 -9.47
C ALA A 12 -10.29 -8.85 -8.69
N PHE A 13 -9.48 -7.82 -8.96
CA PHE A 13 -9.66 -6.50 -8.33
C PHE A 13 -10.95 -5.83 -8.76
N ARG A 14 -11.31 -5.82 -10.06
CA ARG A 14 -12.59 -5.26 -10.51
C ARG A 14 -13.79 -5.93 -9.85
N CYS A 15 -13.74 -7.24 -9.63
CA CYS A 15 -14.80 -7.96 -8.90
C CYS A 15 -14.91 -7.48 -7.45
N VAL A 16 -13.78 -7.34 -6.76
CA VAL A 16 -13.76 -6.83 -5.38
C VAL A 16 -14.21 -5.37 -5.31
N PHE A 17 -13.83 -4.53 -6.26
CA PHE A 17 -14.21 -3.12 -6.26
C PHE A 17 -15.70 -2.90 -6.59
N SER A 18 -16.29 -3.77 -7.41
CA SER A 18 -17.71 -3.65 -7.77
C SER A 18 -18.66 -4.30 -6.78
N LEU A 19 -18.26 -5.43 -6.19
CA LEU A 19 -19.17 -6.31 -5.42
C LEU A 19 -18.62 -6.75 -4.06
N GLY A 20 -17.37 -6.41 -3.77
CA GLY A 20 -16.68 -6.84 -2.57
C GLY A 20 -16.89 -5.92 -1.37
N ASN A 21 -16.28 -6.32 -0.27
CA ASN A 21 -16.17 -5.56 0.97
C ASN A 21 -14.73 -5.65 1.48
N GLU A 22 -14.44 -5.00 2.62
CA GLU A 22 -13.13 -5.01 3.26
C GLU A 22 -12.56 -6.44 3.42
N GLN A 23 -13.38 -7.39 3.88
CA GLN A 23 -12.94 -8.78 4.06
C GLN A 23 -12.56 -9.46 2.74
N SER A 24 -13.32 -9.19 1.67
CA SER A 24 -13.03 -9.71 0.33
C SER A 24 -11.75 -9.12 -0.24
N LEU A 25 -11.48 -7.83 0.02
CA LEU A 25 -10.25 -7.17 -0.37
C LEU A 25 -9.05 -7.74 0.37
N LEU A 26 -9.09 -7.85 1.70
CA LEU A 26 -8.00 -8.45 2.48
C LEU A 26 -7.74 -9.90 2.07
N GLY A 27 -8.80 -10.67 1.82
CA GLY A 27 -8.69 -12.02 1.28
C GLY A 27 -8.08 -12.09 -0.12
N LEU A 28 -8.19 -11.03 -0.93
CA LEU A 28 -7.51 -10.92 -2.22
C LEU A 28 -6.03 -10.57 -2.04
N LEU A 29 -5.73 -9.56 -1.22
CA LEU A 29 -4.38 -9.08 -0.94
C LEU A 29 -3.50 -10.19 -0.35
N ALA A 30 -4.04 -11.00 0.56
CA ALA A 30 -3.33 -12.13 1.17
C ALA A 30 -3.01 -13.28 0.19
N ARG A 31 -3.64 -13.30 -0.99
CA ARG A 31 -3.48 -14.37 -1.99
C ARG A 31 -2.66 -13.93 -3.20
N LEU A 32 -2.37 -12.64 -3.31
CA LEU A 32 -1.65 -12.05 -4.43
C LEU A 32 -0.32 -11.51 -3.95
N GLU A 33 0.70 -11.68 -4.77
CA GLU A 33 2.00 -11.04 -4.58
C GLU A 33 1.91 -9.61 -5.12
N SER A 34 2.12 -8.62 -4.25
CA SER A 34 2.01 -7.19 -4.57
C SER A 34 2.91 -6.79 -5.75
N GLU A 35 4.14 -7.30 -5.80
CA GLU A 35 5.12 -7.01 -6.87
C GLU A 35 4.65 -7.46 -8.25
N VAL A 36 3.90 -8.57 -8.28
CA VAL A 36 3.35 -9.12 -9.53
C VAL A 36 2.01 -8.49 -9.88
N ALA A 37 1.27 -8.03 -8.86
CA ALA A 37 -0.07 -7.51 -9.02
C ALA A 37 -0.11 -6.05 -9.47
N TRP A 38 0.70 -5.17 -8.87
CA TRP A 38 0.74 -3.74 -9.20
C TRP A 38 0.94 -3.46 -10.69
N PRO A 39 1.92 -4.08 -11.39
CA PRO A 39 2.13 -3.82 -12.82
C PRO A 39 0.97 -4.28 -13.73
N LYS A 40 0.09 -5.15 -13.23
CA LYS A 40 -1.05 -5.69 -13.98
C LYS A 40 -2.33 -4.87 -13.80
N LEU A 41 -2.33 -3.91 -12.88
CA LEU A 41 -3.46 -3.03 -12.64
C LEU A 41 -3.41 -1.85 -13.62
N PRO A 42 -4.52 -1.53 -14.31
CA PRO A 42 -4.62 -0.26 -14.99
C PRO A 42 -4.56 0.89 -13.96
N GLU A 43 -4.07 2.06 -14.40
CA GLU A 43 -3.72 3.15 -13.49
C GLU A 43 -4.89 3.61 -12.60
N ALA A 44 -6.11 3.67 -13.13
CA ALA A 44 -7.30 4.06 -12.37
C ALA A 44 -7.58 3.08 -11.23
N GLU A 45 -7.52 1.78 -11.49
CA GLU A 45 -7.67 0.73 -10.49
C GLU A 45 -6.50 0.70 -9.50
N ALA A 46 -5.28 1.01 -9.94
CA ALA A 46 -4.11 1.10 -9.06
C ALA A 46 -4.24 2.27 -8.07
N ARG A 47 -4.63 3.46 -8.55
CA ARG A 47 -4.90 4.63 -7.71
C ARG A 47 -6.03 4.37 -6.73
N TYR A 48 -7.12 3.75 -7.20
CA TYR A 48 -8.24 3.38 -6.34
C TYR A 48 -7.82 2.37 -5.24
N LEU A 49 -7.02 1.37 -5.60
CA LEU A 49 -6.47 0.43 -4.62
C LEU A 49 -5.57 1.12 -3.60
N ALA A 50 -4.67 2.00 -4.06
CA ALA A 50 -3.78 2.75 -3.18
C ALA A 50 -4.56 3.53 -2.12
N GLY A 51 -5.58 4.29 -2.53
CA GLY A 51 -6.45 5.02 -1.60
C GLY A 51 -7.22 4.10 -0.64
N LEU A 52 -7.66 2.92 -1.07
CA LEU A 52 -8.28 1.94 -0.17
C LEU A 52 -7.29 1.40 0.88
N LEU A 53 -6.05 1.09 0.48
CA LEU A 53 -5.01 0.62 1.39
C LEU A 53 -4.68 1.68 2.44
N VAL A 54 -4.56 2.94 2.02
CA VAL A 54 -4.39 4.08 2.92
C VAL A 54 -5.53 4.13 3.94
N ARG A 55 -6.78 4.15 3.49
CA ARG A 55 -7.95 4.26 4.39
C ARG A 55 -8.01 3.10 5.38
N LEU A 56 -7.69 1.88 4.93
CA LEU A 56 -7.65 0.71 5.80
C LEU A 56 -6.56 0.82 6.87
N LEU A 57 -5.36 1.25 6.48
CA LEU A 57 -4.26 1.45 7.41
C LEU A 57 -4.56 2.57 8.41
N CYS A 58 -5.11 3.70 7.95
CA CYS A 58 -5.44 4.84 8.81
C CYS A 58 -6.61 4.56 9.75
N LYS A 59 -7.58 3.72 9.34
CA LYS A 59 -8.74 3.33 10.16
C LYS A 59 -8.33 2.53 11.40
N ASP A 60 -7.41 1.58 11.25
CA ASP A 60 -6.93 0.74 12.36
C ASP A 60 -5.44 0.39 12.17
N PRO A 61 -4.52 1.30 12.51
CA PRO A 61 -3.09 1.16 12.21
C PRO A 61 -2.40 -0.01 12.92
N LEU A 62 -2.97 -0.47 14.04
CA LEU A 62 -2.47 -1.61 14.82
C LEU A 62 -3.36 -2.85 14.65
N GLY A 63 -4.35 -2.74 13.77
CA GLY A 63 -5.35 -3.75 13.51
C GLY A 63 -4.83 -4.91 12.68
N ARG A 64 -5.69 -5.91 12.54
CA ARG A 64 -5.45 -7.06 11.68
C ARG A 64 -5.12 -6.69 10.22
N PRO A 65 -5.76 -5.70 9.57
CA PRO A 65 -5.46 -5.34 8.18
C PRO A 65 -4.07 -4.75 7.96
N ALA A 66 -3.45 -4.21 9.02
CA ALA A 66 -2.27 -3.36 8.93
C ALA A 66 -1.05 -4.07 8.32
N ALA A 67 -0.91 -5.38 8.55
CA ALA A 67 0.19 -6.16 8.01
C ALA A 67 0.12 -6.27 6.47
N GLU A 68 -1.01 -6.73 5.94
CA GLU A 68 -1.21 -6.84 4.51
C GLU A 68 -1.21 -5.47 3.82
N THR A 69 -1.83 -4.44 4.41
CA THR A 69 -1.88 -3.11 3.80
C THR A 69 -0.50 -2.44 3.77
N SER A 70 0.27 -2.52 4.86
CA SER A 70 1.62 -1.94 4.92
C SER A 70 2.59 -2.63 3.96
N ALA A 71 2.53 -3.94 3.80
CA ALA A 71 3.36 -4.67 2.82
C ALA A 71 3.02 -4.28 1.37
N TRP A 72 1.74 -4.10 1.07
CA TRP A 72 1.30 -3.64 -0.25
C TRP A 72 1.71 -2.19 -0.54
N LEU A 73 1.61 -1.31 0.46
CA LEU A 73 2.08 0.07 0.38
C LEU A 73 3.60 0.16 0.28
N GLU A 74 4.36 -0.68 0.99
CA GLU A 74 5.82 -0.77 0.85
C GLU A 74 6.20 -1.09 -0.60
N THR A 75 5.51 -2.07 -1.20
CA THR A 75 5.77 -2.43 -2.59
C THR A 75 5.48 -1.26 -3.54
N LEU A 76 4.34 -0.59 -3.35
CA LEU A 76 3.95 0.56 -4.16
C LEU A 76 4.94 1.71 -4.04
N VAL A 77 5.31 2.09 -2.82
CA VAL A 77 6.09 3.30 -2.55
C VAL A 77 7.58 3.08 -2.79
N VAL A 78 8.10 1.91 -2.43
CA VAL A 78 9.55 1.65 -2.41
C VAL A 78 10.02 0.90 -3.65
N ARG A 79 9.20 0.00 -4.21
CA ARG A 79 9.63 -0.93 -5.26
C ARG A 79 9.09 -0.59 -6.64
N MET A 80 7.96 0.11 -6.74
CA MET A 80 7.35 0.47 -8.01
C MET A 80 7.82 1.85 -8.50
N PRO A 81 8.46 1.94 -9.68
CA PRO A 81 8.77 3.22 -10.30
C PRO A 81 7.49 4.06 -10.50
N GLY A 82 7.49 5.28 -9.98
CA GLY A 82 6.33 6.18 -10.07
C GLY A 82 5.15 5.82 -9.15
N GLY A 83 5.28 4.81 -8.29
CA GLY A 83 4.19 4.38 -7.40
C GLY A 83 3.74 5.47 -6.41
N LEU A 84 4.64 6.39 -6.04
CA LEU A 84 4.29 7.58 -5.26
C LEU A 84 3.21 8.45 -5.92
N ALA A 85 3.19 8.56 -7.25
CA ALA A 85 2.20 9.35 -7.98
C ALA A 85 0.79 8.73 -7.99
N LEU A 86 0.65 7.53 -7.41
CA LEU A 86 -0.64 6.86 -7.23
C LEU A 86 -1.26 7.16 -5.85
N LEU A 87 -0.52 7.81 -4.94
CA LEU A 87 -1.06 8.32 -3.67
C LEU A 87 -1.60 9.74 -3.87
N GLU A 88 -2.71 10.04 -3.20
CA GLU A 88 -3.30 11.38 -3.20
C GLU A 88 -2.65 12.24 -2.10
N ASP A 89 -2.45 13.53 -2.35
CA ASP A 89 -1.81 14.41 -1.36
C ASP A 89 -2.61 14.53 -0.04
N GLU A 90 -3.94 14.41 -0.14
CA GLU A 90 -4.86 14.47 0.99
C GLU A 90 -4.65 13.30 1.98
N ASP A 91 -4.10 12.19 1.51
CA ASP A 91 -3.87 10.99 2.30
C ASP A 91 -2.64 11.11 3.22
N HIS A 92 -1.68 11.99 2.88
CA HIS A 92 -0.37 12.04 3.53
C HIS A 92 -0.41 12.36 5.03
N ALA A 93 -1.26 13.31 5.45
CA ALA A 93 -1.34 13.70 6.87
C ALA A 93 -1.86 12.57 7.77
N ALA A 94 -2.89 11.85 7.32
CA ALA A 94 -3.42 10.69 8.03
C ALA A 94 -2.43 9.52 8.01
N LEU A 95 -1.75 9.32 6.88
CA LEU A 95 -0.77 8.25 6.71
C LEU A 95 0.43 8.42 7.65
N HIS A 96 0.89 9.65 7.86
CA HIS A 96 2.00 9.95 8.76
C HIS A 96 1.77 9.37 10.16
N GLY A 97 0.63 9.68 10.78
CA GLY A 97 0.29 9.19 12.12
C GLY A 97 0.11 7.67 12.19
N ALA A 98 -0.55 7.10 11.18
CA ALA A 98 -0.80 5.66 11.11
C ALA A 98 0.50 4.85 10.95
N LEU A 99 1.36 5.26 10.01
CA LEU A 99 2.64 4.62 9.76
C LEU A 99 3.62 4.79 10.93
N PHE A 100 3.65 5.97 11.55
CA PHE A 100 4.46 6.21 12.74
C PHE A 100 4.04 5.28 13.90
N SER A 101 2.73 5.12 14.11
CA SER A 101 2.22 4.25 15.15
C SER A 101 2.56 2.78 14.88
N LEU A 102 2.39 2.33 13.63
CA LEU A 102 2.67 0.95 13.26
C LEU A 102 4.17 0.64 13.20
N SER A 103 5.03 1.59 12.84
CA SER A 103 6.48 1.38 12.72
C SER A 103 7.15 1.01 14.05
N GLY A 104 6.55 1.42 15.18
CA GLY A 104 6.99 1.02 16.52
C GLY A 104 6.68 -0.44 16.89
N THR A 105 5.91 -1.17 16.07
CA THR A 105 5.54 -2.55 16.35
C THR A 105 6.61 -3.55 15.91
N PRO A 106 6.86 -4.63 16.66
CA PRO A 106 7.76 -5.68 16.22
C PRO A 106 7.13 -6.49 15.07
N GLY A 107 7.97 -6.94 14.14
CA GLY A 107 7.57 -7.86 13.07
C GLY A 107 7.58 -7.24 11.68
N ALA A 108 6.99 -7.95 10.72
CA ALA A 108 7.02 -7.55 9.31
C ALA A 108 6.23 -6.25 9.06
N ALA A 109 5.04 -6.12 9.68
CA ALA A 109 4.18 -4.96 9.53
C ALA A 109 4.88 -3.65 9.96
N GLY A 110 5.52 -3.65 11.14
CA GLY A 110 6.26 -2.47 11.61
C GLY A 110 7.46 -2.13 10.73
N ARG A 111 8.17 -3.13 10.20
CA ARG A 111 9.26 -2.88 9.22
C ARG A 111 8.74 -2.28 7.92
N SER A 112 7.69 -2.85 7.34
CA SER A 112 7.07 -2.32 6.11
C SER A 112 6.55 -0.90 6.33
N ALA A 113 5.90 -0.63 7.47
CA ALA A 113 5.44 0.70 7.83
C ALA A 113 6.59 1.70 7.98
N ALA A 114 7.71 1.30 8.60
CA ALA A 114 8.90 2.13 8.69
C ALA A 114 9.46 2.45 7.30
N CYS A 115 9.57 1.47 6.40
CA CYS A 115 10.03 1.67 5.03
C CYS A 115 9.16 2.69 4.27
N VAL A 116 7.83 2.55 4.37
CA VAL A 116 6.89 3.50 3.74
C VAL A 116 7.01 4.88 4.38
N TYR A 117 7.06 4.96 5.71
CA TYR A 117 7.18 6.21 6.45
C TYR A 117 8.41 7.00 6.02
N TYR A 118 9.57 6.36 5.98
CA TYR A 118 10.82 7.02 5.61
C TYR A 118 10.83 7.41 4.13
N ALA A 119 10.26 6.60 3.24
CA ALA A 119 10.18 6.93 1.83
C ALA A 119 9.26 8.13 1.54
N LEU A 120 8.22 8.35 2.36
CA LEU A 120 7.26 9.44 2.17
C LEU A 120 7.62 10.73 2.90
N PHE A 121 8.12 10.62 4.13
CA PHE A 121 8.22 11.77 5.04
C PHE A 121 9.65 12.14 5.43
N GLN A 122 10.64 11.32 5.08
CA GLN A 122 12.03 11.69 5.29
C GLN A 122 12.61 12.18 3.97
N GLU A 123 13.00 13.45 3.93
CA GLU A 123 13.74 13.98 2.80
C GLU A 123 15.04 13.18 2.61
N PRO A 124 15.45 12.88 1.37
CA PRO A 124 16.78 12.37 1.12
C PRO A 124 17.79 13.42 1.62
N GLN A 125 18.56 13.06 2.65
CA GLN A 125 19.61 13.91 3.23
C GLN A 125 20.68 14.36 2.21
N ASP A 126 20.66 13.84 0.97
CA ASP A 126 21.63 14.12 -0.08
C ASP A 126 21.32 15.36 -0.95
N ALA A 127 20.22 16.07 -0.72
CA ALA A 127 19.95 17.33 -1.43
C ALA A 127 20.78 18.52 -0.87
N ALA A 128 21.20 18.46 0.40
CA ALA A 128 21.90 19.57 1.07
C ALA A 128 23.43 19.56 0.89
N ASN A 129 24.04 18.45 0.45
CA ASN A 129 25.51 18.32 0.34
C ASN A 129 26.06 18.38 -1.10
N ARG A 130 25.23 18.67 -2.11
CA ARG A 130 25.71 18.82 -3.51
C ARG A 130 26.32 20.18 -3.86
N TRP A 131 26.37 21.10 -2.90
CA TRP A 131 26.88 22.46 -3.10
C TRP A 131 27.81 22.96 -1.97
N ALA A 132 28.39 22.05 -1.18
CA ALA A 132 29.41 22.38 -0.18
C ALA A 132 30.81 22.04 -0.71
#